data_AF-A0A2E1HF64-F1
#
_entry.id   AF-A0A2E1HF64-F1
#
_cell.length_a   1.000
_cell.length_b   1.000
_cell.length_c   1.000
_cell.angle_alpha   90.00
_cell.angle_beta   90.00
_cell.angle_gamma   90.00
#
_symmetry.space_group_name_H-M   'P 1'
#
loop_
_entity.id
_entity.type
_entity.pdbx_description
1 polymer ?
#
loop_
_entity_poly.entity_id
_entity_poly.type
_entity_poly.pdbx_seq_one_letter_code
_entity_poly.pdbx_strand_id
1 'polypeptide(L)'
;MSRACGASSSRCPIGLVFFASFATLAAPLFLETPTFNTRFLAWIGFAAAPPFSNDFVPVFPWFGVTLAGIGCTRLLVARPSKRDRKPHSPRAHLGGVLTWVGQRTLPIYLFHQPLLFAGFVVLTRLLAE
;
A
#
# COMPACT_ATOMS: atom_id res chain seq x y z
N MET A 1 -12.78 20.63 -19.56
CA MET A 1 -12.05 21.18 -18.38
C MET A 1 -11.11 20.10 -17.84
N SER A 2 -9.97 19.88 -18.51
CA SER A 2 -8.94 18.93 -18.08
C SER A 2 -7.86 19.73 -17.37
N ARG A 3 -7.93 19.79 -16.04
CA ARG A 3 -6.87 20.39 -15.25
C ARG A 3 -5.67 19.46 -15.34
N ALA A 4 -4.70 19.85 -16.16
CA ALA A 4 -3.29 19.49 -16.05
C ALA A 4 -2.71 20.00 -14.71
N CYS A 5 -3.30 19.59 -13.59
CA CYS A 5 -2.77 19.84 -12.27
C CYS A 5 -1.65 18.84 -12.02
N GLY A 6 -0.42 19.36 -11.89
CA GLY A 6 0.55 18.72 -11.02
C GLY A 6 1.69 17.96 -11.69
N ALA A 7 2.11 18.31 -12.91
CA ALA A 7 3.50 18.09 -13.31
C ALA A 7 4.45 19.12 -12.65
N SER A 8 4.08 19.63 -11.47
CA SER A 8 4.96 20.49 -10.67
C SER A 8 6.02 19.57 -10.08
N SER A 9 7.16 19.53 -10.76
CA SER A 9 8.49 19.23 -10.22
C SER A 9 8.48 18.72 -8.77
N SER A 10 8.31 17.42 -8.56
CA SER A 10 8.86 16.81 -7.35
C SER A 10 10.38 16.86 -7.54
N ARG A 11 11.00 17.92 -6.99
CA ARG A 11 12.46 18.18 -7.07
C ARG A 11 13.31 17.05 -6.47
N CYS A 12 12.68 16.06 -5.84
CA CYS A 12 13.37 14.88 -5.36
C CYS A 12 13.77 13.97 -6.54
N PRO A 13 15.08 13.70 -6.73
CA PRO A 13 15.54 12.74 -7.72
C PRO A 13 14.91 11.38 -7.45
N ILE A 14 14.53 10.68 -8.51
CA ILE A 14 13.80 9.40 -8.38
C ILE A 14 14.61 8.36 -7.60
N GLY A 15 15.94 8.41 -7.71
CA GLY A 15 16.86 7.61 -6.90
C GLY A 15 16.69 7.85 -5.40
N LEU A 16 16.42 9.08 -4.96
CA LEU A 16 16.16 9.37 -3.55
C LEU A 16 14.85 8.73 -3.07
N VAL A 17 13.83 8.65 -3.93
CA VAL A 17 12.56 7.98 -3.58
C VAL A 17 12.77 6.48 -3.40
N PHE A 18 13.50 5.84 -4.30
CA PHE A 18 13.82 4.41 -4.18
C PHE A 18 14.77 4.12 -3.01
N PHE A 19 15.73 5.01 -2.74
CA PHE A 19 16.58 4.91 -1.57
C PHE A 19 15.78 5.03 -0.27
N ALA A 20 14.90 6.03 -0.16
CA ALA A 20 14.02 6.18 0.99
C ALA A 20 13.07 4.99 1.16
N SER A 21 12.54 4.44 0.04
CA SER A 21 11.75 3.22 0.03
C SER A 21 12.54 2.03 0.58
N PHE A 22 13.77 1.82 0.10
CA PHE A 22 14.63 0.75 0.59
C PHE A 22 14.97 0.93 2.07
N ALA A 23 15.33 2.14 2.49
CA ALA A 23 15.66 2.45 3.88
C ALA A 23 14.48 2.21 4.83
N THR A 24 13.27 2.62 4.43
CA THR A 24 12.05 2.40 5.23
C THR A 24 11.64 0.92 5.29
N LEU A 25 11.85 0.15 4.21
CA LEU A 25 11.64 -1.30 4.22
C LEU A 25 12.66 -2.02 5.12
N ALA A 26 13.92 -1.58 5.12
CA ALA A 26 14.99 -2.20 5.89
C ALA A 26 15.03 -1.76 7.36
N ALA A 27 14.49 -0.58 7.70
CA ALA A 27 14.56 0.00 9.04
C ALA A 27 14.09 -0.93 10.18
N PRO A 28 12.96 -1.67 10.06
CA PRO A 28 12.53 -2.58 11.11
C PRO A 28 13.55 -3.68 11.44
N LEU A 29 14.37 -4.11 10.47
CA LEU A 29 15.36 -5.18 10.67
C LEU A 29 16.50 -4.77 11.62
N PHE A 30 16.69 -3.47 11.85
CA PHE A 30 17.79 -2.94 12.68
C PHE A 30 17.31 -2.19 13.92
N LEU A 31 16.07 -1.70 13.91
CA LEU A 31 15.53 -0.81 14.95
C LEU A 31 14.50 -1.49 15.87
N GLU A 32 14.18 -2.76 15.60
CA GLU A 32 13.26 -3.54 16.43
C GLU A 32 13.75 -3.63 17.88
N THR A 33 12.99 -3.03 18.80
CA THR A 33 13.35 -3.00 20.23
C THR A 33 12.12 -3.01 21.13
N PRO A 34 12.21 -3.55 22.36
CA PRO A 34 11.09 -3.60 23.30
C PRO A 34 10.55 -2.23 23.73
N THR A 35 11.32 -1.15 23.58
CA THR A 35 10.88 0.22 23.90
C THR A 35 9.71 0.68 23.05
N PHE A 36 9.56 0.14 21.84
CA PHE A 36 8.43 0.43 20.96
C PHE A 36 7.19 -0.43 21.23
N ASN A 37 7.21 -1.38 22.18
CA ASN A 37 6.07 -2.26 22.48
C ASN A 37 4.86 -1.53 23.09
N THR A 38 5.03 -0.27 23.51
CA THR A 38 3.91 0.52 24.03
C THR A 38 2.92 0.86 22.91
N ARG A 39 1.62 0.92 23.21
CA ARG A 39 0.58 1.25 22.20
C ARG A 39 0.80 2.59 21.50
N PHE A 40 1.42 3.56 22.20
CA PHE A 40 1.72 4.87 21.66
C PHE A 40 2.89 4.90 20.68
N LEU A 41 3.75 3.88 20.68
CA LEU A 41 4.95 3.80 19.83
C LEU A 41 4.86 2.67 18.81
N ALA A 42 4.06 1.64 19.07
CA ALA A 42 3.97 0.46 18.22
C ALA A 42 3.61 0.80 16.77
N TRP A 43 2.75 1.81 16.54
CA TRP A 43 2.34 2.24 15.20
C TRP A 43 3.50 2.70 14.31
N ILE A 44 4.67 3.00 14.88
CA ILE A 44 5.89 3.28 14.12
C ILE A 44 6.33 2.01 13.37
N GLY A 45 6.25 0.82 13.98
CA GLY A 45 6.63 -0.45 13.33
C GLY A 45 7.95 -1.05 13.78
N PHE A 46 8.50 -0.60 14.90
CA PHE A 46 9.73 -1.14 15.51
C PHE A 46 9.45 -1.91 16.80
N ALA A 47 8.19 -2.25 17.08
CA ALA A 47 7.80 -3.02 18.24
C ALA A 47 8.22 -4.49 18.08
N ALA A 48 9.00 -5.01 19.03
CA ALA A 48 9.36 -6.43 19.10
C ALA A 48 8.14 -7.32 19.41
N ALA A 49 7.16 -6.78 20.11
CA ALA A 49 5.86 -7.42 20.36
C ALA A 49 4.73 -6.45 20.01
N PRO A 50 4.25 -6.45 18.75
CA PRO A 50 3.13 -5.62 18.33
C PRO A 50 1.85 -5.94 19.13
N PRO A 51 0.98 -4.94 19.33
CA PRO A 51 -0.30 -5.16 20.02
C PRO A 51 -1.18 -6.13 19.21
N PHE A 52 -1.84 -7.06 19.92
CA PHE A 52 -2.78 -7.98 19.29
C PHE A 52 -4.00 -7.21 18.75
N SER A 53 -4.07 -7.09 17.43
CA SER A 53 -5.18 -6.45 16.71
C SER A 53 -5.14 -6.90 15.24
N ASN A 54 -6.30 -7.27 14.71
CA ASN A 54 -6.43 -7.77 13.33
C ASN A 54 -6.18 -6.69 12.27
N ASP A 55 -6.39 -5.42 12.63
CA ASP A 55 -6.29 -4.28 11.70
C ASP A 55 -5.09 -3.38 12.00
N PHE A 56 -4.11 -3.87 12.77
CA PHE A 56 -2.93 -3.11 13.10
C PHE A 56 -1.90 -3.16 11.97
N VAL A 57 -1.70 -2.02 11.32
CA VAL A 57 -0.73 -1.84 10.24
C VAL A 57 0.24 -0.71 10.61
N PRO A 58 1.52 -1.01 10.91
CA PRO A 58 2.48 0.02 11.29
C PRO A 58 2.95 0.87 10.08
N VAL A 59 3.56 2.03 10.35
CA VAL A 59 4.11 2.90 9.31
C VAL A 59 5.30 2.25 8.62
N PHE A 60 6.25 1.70 9.37
CA PHE A 60 7.36 0.93 8.83
C PHE A 60 6.98 -0.57 8.92
N PRO A 61 7.17 -1.35 7.84
CA PRO A 61 7.81 -1.02 6.56
C PRO A 61 6.85 -0.49 5.48
N TRP A 62 5.55 -0.40 5.74
CA TRP A 62 4.51 -0.16 4.73
C TRP A 62 4.65 1.15 3.95
N PHE A 63 5.14 2.21 4.60
CA PHE A 63 5.46 3.47 3.94
C PHE A 63 6.51 3.29 2.83
N GLY A 64 7.45 2.36 3.01
CA GLY A 64 8.43 2.01 1.99
C GLY A 64 7.80 1.38 0.74
N VAL A 65 6.77 0.54 0.92
CA VAL A 65 5.98 -0.01 -0.19
C VAL A 65 5.25 1.12 -0.93
N THR A 66 4.67 2.08 -0.20
CA THR A 66 4.04 3.27 -0.80
C THR A 66 5.04 4.08 -1.63
N LEU A 67 6.24 4.34 -1.09
CA LEU A 67 7.31 5.05 -1.81
C LEU A 67 7.77 4.30 -3.06
N ALA A 68 7.88 2.97 -3.01
CA ALA A 68 8.18 2.15 -4.18
C ALA A 68 7.11 2.33 -5.27
N GLY A 69 5.82 2.29 -4.90
CA GLY A 69 4.70 2.54 -5.81
C GLY A 69 4.73 3.92 -6.45
N ILE A 70 5.08 4.96 -5.68
CA ILE A 70 5.30 6.32 -6.20
C ILE A 70 6.48 6.35 -7.19
N GLY A 71 7.61 5.73 -6.85
CA GLY A 71 8.78 5.62 -7.73
C GLY A 71 8.44 4.94 -9.05
N CYS A 72 7.76 3.80 -8.99
CA CYS A 72 7.27 3.08 -10.17
C CYS A 72 6.32 3.95 -11.01
N THR A 73 5.37 4.63 -10.38
CA THR A 73 4.42 5.51 -11.09
C THR A 73 5.16 6.64 -11.81
N ARG A 74 6.15 7.26 -11.17
CA ARG A 74 7.00 8.30 -11.78
C ARG A 74 7.77 7.76 -12.99
N LEU A 75 8.35 6.56 -12.92
CA LEU A 75 9.03 5.93 -14.06
C LEU A 75 8.08 5.65 -15.23
N LEU A 76 6.87 5.17 -14.92
CA LEU A 76 5.87 4.81 -15.92
C LEU A 76 5.27 6.04 -16.60
N VAL A 77 5.04 7.13 -15.87
CA VAL A 77 4.50 8.39 -16.40
C VAL A 77 5.56 9.22 -17.13
N ALA A 78 6.83 9.15 -16.70
CA ALA A 78 7.94 9.84 -17.37
C ALA A 78 8.26 9.30 -18.77
N ARG A 79 7.75 8.11 -19.12
CA ARG A 79 7.84 7.54 -20.48
C ARG A 79 6.52 7.72 -21.20
N PRO A 80 6.24 8.88 -21.84
CA PRO A 80 5.02 9.07 -22.60
C PRO A 80 5.04 8.16 -23.84
N SER A 81 4.57 6.92 -23.69
CA SER A 81 4.37 6.04 -24.82
C SER A 81 3.19 6.60 -25.62
N LYS A 82 3.44 7.04 -26.86
CA LYS A 82 2.39 7.51 -27.77
C LYS A 82 1.30 6.44 -28.01
N ARG A 83 1.58 5.17 -27.70
CA ARG A 83 0.66 4.02 -27.75
C ARG A 83 -0.36 4.00 -26.59
N ASP A 84 -0.06 4.62 -25.46
CA ASP A 84 -0.92 4.63 -24.25
C ASP A 84 -2.11 5.59 -24.35
N ARG A 85 -2.17 6.41 -25.42
CA ARG A 85 -3.31 7.31 -25.70
C ARG A 85 -4.50 6.63 -26.40
N LYS A 86 -4.40 5.34 -26.74
CA LYS A 86 -5.54 4.59 -27.29
C LYS A 86 -6.49 4.21 -26.15
N PRO A 87 -7.74 4.70 -26.15
CA PRO A 87 -8.71 4.45 -25.06
C PRO A 87 -9.08 2.97 -24.86
N HIS A 88 -8.69 2.08 -25.77
CA HIS A 88 -8.93 0.64 -25.72
C HIS A 88 -7.67 -0.22 -25.53
N SER A 89 -6.55 0.37 -25.09
CA SER A 89 -5.38 -0.45 -24.77
C SER A 89 -5.61 -1.28 -23.48
N PRO A 90 -5.10 -2.52 -23.38
CA PRO A 90 -5.19 -3.32 -22.16
C PRO A 90 -4.63 -2.58 -20.93
N ARG A 91 -3.59 -1.76 -21.13
CA ARG A 91 -2.97 -0.95 -20.08
C ARG A 91 -3.87 0.18 -19.58
N ALA A 92 -4.61 0.84 -20.48
CA ALA A 92 -5.60 1.85 -20.10
C ALA A 92 -6.77 1.22 -19.33
N HIS A 93 -7.22 0.03 -19.75
CA HIS A 93 -8.25 -0.72 -19.03
C HIS A 93 -7.78 -1.12 -17.61
N LEU A 94 -6.60 -1.72 -17.49
CA LEU A 94 -6.01 -2.08 -16.19
C LEU A 94 -5.86 -0.86 -15.26
N GLY A 95 -5.39 0.28 -15.79
CA GLY A 95 -5.30 1.52 -15.02
C GLY A 95 -6.66 2.05 -14.55
N GLY A 96 -7.68 1.95 -15.40
CA GLY A 96 -9.07 2.30 -15.06
C GLY A 96 -9.65 1.40 -13.96
N VAL A 97 -9.48 0.09 -14.07
CA VAL A 97 -9.91 -0.88 -13.05
C VAL A 97 -9.18 -0.63 -11.73
N LEU A 98 -7.86 -0.45 -11.75
CA LEU A 98 -7.08 -0.22 -10.53
C LEU A 98 -7.51 1.08 -9.83
N THR A 99 -7.80 2.13 -10.61
CA THR A 99 -8.35 3.39 -10.08
C THR A 99 -9.74 3.19 -9.48
N TRP A 100 -10.62 2.45 -10.16
CA TRP A 100 -11.99 2.18 -9.72
C TRP A 100 -12.03 1.38 -8.41
N VAL A 101 -11.16 0.38 -8.29
CA VAL A 101 -10.99 -0.43 -7.06
C VAL A 101 -10.40 0.43 -5.94
N GLY A 102 -9.35 1.20 -6.24
CA GLY A 102 -8.71 2.09 -5.26
C GLY A 102 -9.62 3.17 -4.69
N GLN A 103 -10.64 3.60 -5.44
CA GLN A 103 -11.66 4.55 -4.97
C GLN A 103 -12.76 3.90 -4.11
N ARG A 104 -12.84 2.57 -4.06
CA ARG A 104 -13.87 1.79 -3.34
C ARG A 104 -13.30 1.01 -2.17
N THR A 105 -12.13 1.42 -1.66
CA THR A 105 -11.44 0.73 -0.57
C THR A 105 -12.28 0.64 0.69
N LEU A 106 -13.06 1.66 1.05
CA LEU A 106 -13.90 1.62 2.26
C LEU A 106 -15.02 0.57 2.19
N PRO A 107 -15.89 0.54 1.15
CA PRO A 107 -16.84 -0.57 0.99
C PRO A 107 -16.16 -1.94 0.97
N ILE A 108 -15.06 -2.08 0.22
CA ILE A 108 -14.30 -3.34 0.13
C ILE A 108 -13.85 -3.78 1.53
N TYR A 109 -13.29 -2.86 2.32
CA TYR A 109 -12.84 -3.11 3.68
C TYR A 109 -13.98 -3.56 4.60
N LEU A 110 -15.11 -2.84 4.57
CA LEU A 110 -16.28 -3.15 5.39
C LEU A 110 -16.90 -4.50 5.06
N PHE A 111 -16.90 -4.91 3.79
CA PHE A 111 -17.43 -6.21 3.39
C PHE A 111 -16.47 -7.37 3.68
N HIS A 112 -15.16 -7.12 3.62
CA HIS A 112 -14.18 -8.19 3.77
C HIS A 112 -14.18 -8.78 5.20
N GLN A 113 -14.27 -7.95 6.25
CA GLN A 113 -14.25 -8.42 7.63
C GLN A 113 -15.39 -9.41 7.96
N PRO A 114 -16.68 -9.09 7.75
CA PRO A 114 -17.78 -10.05 7.97
C PRO A 114 -17.65 -11.31 7.11
N LEU A 115 -17.19 -11.17 5.87
CA LEU A 115 -17.02 -12.30 4.95
C LEU A 115 -15.95 -13.27 5.45
N LEU A 116 -14.82 -12.76 5.94
CA LEU A 116 -13.76 -13.58 6.56
C LEU A 116 -14.27 -14.30 7.81
N PHE A 117 -14.97 -13.59 8.70
CA PHE A 117 -15.54 -14.22 9.90
C PHE A 117 -16.57 -15.29 9.56
N ALA A 118 -17.48 -15.01 8.63
CA ALA A 118 -18.47 -15.99 8.18
C ALA A 118 -17.79 -17.23 7.57
N GLY A 119 -16.81 -17.04 6.68
CA GLY A 119 -16.04 -18.13 6.09
C GLY A 119 -15.28 -18.96 7.13
N PHE A 120 -14.65 -18.29 8.11
CA PHE A 120 -13.94 -18.97 9.20
C PHE A 120 -14.89 -19.82 10.07
N VAL A 121 -16.08 -19.29 10.38
CA VAL A 121 -17.09 -20.04 11.14
C VAL A 121 -17.56 -21.26 10.34
N VAL A 122 -17.89 -21.11 9.06
CA VAL A 122 -18.32 -22.25 8.23
C VAL A 122 -17.22 -23.31 8.16
N LEU A 123 -15.98 -22.91 7.91
CA LEU A 123 -14.84 -23.83 7.82
C LEU A 123 -14.64 -24.62 9.12
N THR A 124 -14.64 -23.94 10.27
CA THR A 124 -14.45 -24.58 11.58
C THR A 124 -15.57 -25.54 11.93
N ARG A 125 -16.82 -25.24 11.51
CA ARG A 125 -17.95 -26.17 11.67
C ARG A 125 -17.79 -27.41 10.80
N LEU A 126 -17.37 -27.26 9.54
CA LEU A 126 -17.15 -28.38 8.64
C LEU A 126 -16.00 -29.31 9.07
N LEU A 127 -15.01 -28.79 9.80
CA LEU A 127 -13.89 -29.58 10.33
C LEU A 127 -14.19 -30.24 11.69
N ALA A 128 -15.29 -29.85 12.35
CA ALA A 128 -15.69 -30.38 13.65
C ALA A 128 -16.72 -31.53 13.54
N GLU A 129 -17.23 -31.77 12.33
CA GLU A 129 -18.04 -32.94 11.93
C GLU A 129 -17.12 -34.03 11.36
#